data_AF-A0A0P7VIU7-F1
#
_entry.id   AF-A0A0P7VIU7-F1
#
_cell.length_a   1.000
_cell.length_b   1.000
_cell.length_c   1.000
_cell.angle_alpha   90.00
_cell.angle_beta   90.00
_cell.angle_gamma   90.00
#
_symmetry.space_group_name_H-M   'P 1'
#
loop_
_entity.id
_entity.type
_entity.pdbx_description
1 polymer ?
#
loop_
_entity_poly.entity_id
_entity_poly.type
_entity_poly.pdbx_seq_one_letter_code
_entity_poly.pdbx_strand_id
1 'polypeptide(L)'
;MTAGESMWQGLNMRFFLFGAALVVLAACEPSIPDSGEGVGFGDYSEYLRREADREAQLTGEDSPGAREEPGAPLSATSVDAGGSTEAEDEGADVAAAARAVLESTRTNAGEEDASEESAEESSSDPAPDVVTDTSGISRENDFSAVDSRRTIEDDAELRRQQQARYQLIEPTELPERSGESGPNIVEYALSTSHPKGESMYRRGGINAQARYERNCAKYPSSDLAQLEFLERGGPERDRLGLDPDGDGYACNWDPAPFRTVRGN
;
A
#
# COMPACT_ATOMS: atom_id res chain seq x y z
N MET A 1 61.92 -29.95 -57.25
CA MET A 1 60.59 -30.48 -56.87
C MET A 1 60.24 -29.88 -55.52
N THR A 2 59.37 -28.88 -55.48
CA THR A 2 58.43 -28.60 -54.39
C THR A 2 57.42 -27.60 -54.92
N ALA A 3 56.38 -28.15 -55.54
CA ALA A 3 55.12 -27.47 -55.73
C ALA A 3 54.33 -27.63 -54.42
N GLY A 4 53.67 -26.57 -53.95
CA GLY A 4 52.56 -26.67 -53.00
C GLY A 4 52.75 -25.96 -51.65
N GLU A 5 52.77 -24.63 -51.65
CA GLU A 5 52.64 -23.85 -50.40
C GLU A 5 51.59 -22.72 -50.48
N SER A 6 50.73 -22.70 -51.51
CA SER A 6 49.77 -21.60 -51.73
C SER A 6 48.31 -21.95 -51.43
N MET A 7 48.01 -23.06 -50.73
CA MET A 7 46.62 -23.53 -50.55
C MET A 7 46.26 -24.04 -49.14
N TRP A 8 47.03 -23.70 -48.10
CA TRP A 8 46.74 -24.12 -46.72
C TRP A 8 46.44 -22.98 -45.73
N GLN A 9 46.64 -21.71 -46.10
CA GLN A 9 46.38 -20.59 -45.18
C GLN A 9 44.95 -20.03 -45.23
N GLY A 10 44.22 -20.22 -46.33
CA GLY A 10 42.86 -19.68 -46.47
C GLY A 10 41.77 -20.51 -45.77
N LEU A 11 42.01 -21.81 -45.58
CA LEU A 11 41.01 -22.72 -45.01
C LEU A 11 41.03 -22.70 -43.47
N ASN A 12 42.23 -22.69 -42.86
CA ASN A 12 42.37 -22.68 -41.39
C ASN A 12 41.88 -21.37 -40.75
N MET A 13 42.08 -20.21 -41.39
CA MET A 13 41.61 -18.93 -40.85
C MET A 13 40.07 -18.83 -40.87
N ARG A 14 39.42 -19.42 -41.87
CA ARG A 14 37.95 -19.44 -41.98
C ARG A 14 37.30 -20.40 -40.99
N PHE A 15 37.90 -21.57 -40.76
CA PHE A 15 37.44 -22.50 -39.72
C PHE A 15 37.65 -21.94 -38.31
N PHE A 16 38.76 -21.24 -38.05
CA PHE A 16 38.98 -20.55 -36.77
C PHE A 16 37.99 -19.41 -36.54
N LEU A 17 37.68 -18.61 -37.57
CA LEU A 17 36.69 -17.53 -37.47
C LEU A 17 35.26 -18.04 -37.27
N PHE A 18 34.87 -19.15 -37.92
CA PHE A 18 33.56 -19.77 -37.68
C PHE A 18 33.47 -20.47 -36.32
N GLY A 19 34.56 -21.09 -35.84
CA GLY A 19 34.61 -21.69 -34.51
C GLY A 19 34.54 -20.65 -33.38
N ALA A 20 35.25 -19.53 -33.53
CA ALA A 20 35.19 -18.42 -32.57
C ALA A 20 33.80 -17.79 -32.50
N ALA A 21 33.09 -17.68 -33.63
CA ALA A 21 31.72 -17.15 -33.66
C ALA A 21 30.70 -18.08 -32.96
N LEU A 22 30.86 -19.41 -33.03
CA LEU A 22 29.98 -20.35 -32.35
C LEU A 22 30.21 -20.40 -30.83
N VAL A 23 31.44 -20.20 -30.36
CA VAL A 23 31.75 -20.13 -28.92
C VAL A 23 31.19 -18.86 -28.27
N VAL A 24 31.15 -17.75 -29.01
CA VAL A 24 30.58 -16.47 -28.52
C VAL A 24 29.05 -16.54 -28.39
N LEU A 25 28.35 -17.34 -29.21
CA LEU A 25 26.89 -17.50 -29.08
C LEU A 25 26.47 -18.40 -27.90
N ALA A 26 27.26 -19.42 -27.55
CA ALA A 26 26.93 -20.32 -26.42
C ALA A 26 27.19 -19.68 -25.03
N ALA A 27 27.90 -18.55 -24.98
CA ALA A 27 28.13 -17.79 -23.76
C ALA A 27 27.01 -16.77 -23.45
N CYS A 28 25.96 -16.72 -24.27
CA CYS A 28 24.80 -15.85 -24.10
C CYS A 28 23.50 -16.63 -23.89
N GLU A 29 23.58 -17.86 -23.38
CA GLU A 29 22.40 -18.54 -22.85
C GLU A 29 22.25 -18.17 -21.36
N PRO A 30 21.22 -17.39 -20.98
CA PRO A 30 20.98 -17.07 -19.58
C PRO A 30 20.68 -18.37 -18.84
N SER A 31 21.42 -18.66 -17.77
CA SER A 31 21.07 -19.73 -16.84
C SER A 31 19.66 -19.45 -16.32
N ILE A 32 18.68 -20.23 -16.76
CA ILE A 32 17.31 -20.17 -16.24
C ILE A 32 17.43 -20.56 -14.76
N PRO A 33 17.14 -19.66 -13.81
CA PRO A 33 17.17 -20.02 -12.40
C PRO A 33 16.11 -21.10 -12.18
N ASP A 34 16.48 -22.16 -11.46
CA ASP A 34 15.57 -23.20 -11.03
C ASP A 34 14.43 -22.54 -10.27
N SER A 35 13.26 -22.42 -10.91
CA SER A 35 12.09 -21.77 -10.34
C SER A 35 11.39 -22.64 -9.28
N GLY A 36 12.07 -23.70 -8.82
CA GLY A 36 11.72 -24.52 -7.68
C GLY A 36 12.21 -23.99 -6.32
N GLU A 37 12.95 -22.87 -6.25
CA GLU A 37 13.14 -22.19 -4.97
C GLU A 37 11.80 -21.59 -4.53
N GLY A 38 11.17 -22.29 -3.58
CA GLY A 38 9.80 -22.06 -3.11
C GLY A 38 9.51 -20.63 -2.67
N VAL A 39 8.22 -20.33 -2.59
CA VAL A 39 7.55 -19.06 -2.23
C VAL A 39 7.86 -18.50 -0.83
N GLY A 40 9.08 -18.68 -0.31
CA GLY A 40 9.52 -18.16 0.99
C GLY A 40 9.07 -19.00 2.19
N PHE A 41 8.55 -20.22 1.96
CA PHE A 41 8.10 -21.13 3.02
C PHE A 41 9.08 -22.31 3.22
N GLY A 42 10.38 -22.06 3.21
CA GLY A 42 11.42 -23.07 3.50
C GLY A 42 11.37 -24.33 2.61
N ASP A 43 12.16 -25.33 2.98
CA ASP A 43 12.08 -26.66 2.37
C ASP A 43 10.98 -27.49 3.05
N TYR A 44 10.28 -28.35 2.30
CA TYR A 44 9.22 -29.20 2.86
C TYR A 44 9.72 -30.13 3.97
N SER A 45 10.98 -30.58 3.90
CA SER A 45 11.60 -31.37 4.98
C SER A 45 11.84 -30.55 6.25
N GLU A 46 12.07 -29.24 6.12
CA GLU A 46 12.22 -28.32 7.25
C GLU A 46 10.86 -28.05 7.92
N TYR A 47 9.78 -27.97 7.15
CA TYR A 47 8.41 -27.91 7.67
C TYR A 47 8.09 -29.15 8.51
N LEU A 48 8.36 -30.36 7.99
CA LEU A 48 8.09 -31.61 8.70
C LEU A 48 8.88 -31.74 10.01
N ARG A 49 10.14 -31.25 10.04
CA ARG A 49 10.94 -31.21 11.29
C ARG A 49 10.32 -30.28 12.33
N ARG A 50 9.96 -29.06 11.93
CA ARG A 50 9.30 -28.09 12.83
C ARG A 50 7.95 -28.56 13.34
N GLU A 51 7.25 -29.41 12.59
CA GLU A 51 6.00 -30.03 13.03
C GLU A 51 6.28 -31.12 14.09
N ALA A 52 7.25 -32.00 13.85
CA ALA A 52 7.66 -33.03 14.81
C ALA A 52 8.20 -32.45 16.13
N ASP A 53 9.05 -31.41 16.08
CA ASP A 53 9.59 -30.78 17.29
C ASP A 53 8.49 -30.12 18.14
N ARG A 54 7.48 -29.55 17.47
CA ARG A 54 6.32 -28.96 18.13
C ARG A 54 5.42 -30.02 18.75
N GLU A 55 5.20 -31.14 18.05
CA GLU A 55 4.46 -32.27 18.60
C GLU A 55 5.15 -32.83 19.84
N ALA A 56 6.48 -32.99 19.82
CA ALA A 56 7.26 -33.44 20.97
C ALA A 56 7.17 -32.48 22.17
N GLN A 57 7.19 -31.17 21.93
CA GLN A 57 6.99 -30.15 22.97
C GLN A 57 5.57 -30.17 23.55
N LEU A 58 4.56 -30.48 22.72
CA LEU A 58 3.16 -30.54 23.14
C LEU A 58 2.81 -31.84 23.87
N THR A 59 3.43 -32.96 23.50
CA THR A 59 3.27 -34.25 24.19
C THR A 59 4.12 -34.36 25.45
N GLY A 60 5.05 -33.41 25.67
CA GLY A 60 5.87 -33.35 26.89
C GLY A 60 6.90 -34.48 26.97
N GLU A 61 7.38 -34.96 25.83
CA GLU A 61 8.41 -36.00 25.75
C GLU A 61 9.79 -35.38 25.53
N ASP A 62 10.25 -34.57 26.48
CA ASP A 62 11.69 -34.42 26.71
C ASP A 62 11.95 -34.21 28.20
N SER A 63 12.35 -35.30 28.85
CA SER A 63 13.23 -35.23 30.01
C SER A 63 14.13 -36.46 29.95
N PRO A 64 15.39 -36.33 29.50
CA PRO A 64 16.33 -37.43 29.54
C PRO A 64 16.73 -37.65 30.99
N GLY A 65 16.19 -38.70 31.60
CA GLY A 65 16.69 -39.27 32.85
C GLY A 65 15.72 -39.20 34.02
N ALA A 66 14.76 -40.13 34.06
CA ALA A 66 14.27 -40.67 35.33
C ALA A 66 13.60 -42.03 35.07
N ARG A 67 14.41 -43.09 35.21
CA ARG A 67 13.89 -44.41 35.55
C ARG A 67 13.71 -44.47 37.07
N GLU A 68 12.62 -45.12 37.47
CA GLU A 68 12.27 -45.69 38.80
C GLU A 68 11.31 -44.92 39.74
N GLU A 69 10.13 -45.55 39.91
CA GLU A 69 9.46 -46.00 41.15
C GLU A 69 9.00 -44.98 42.22
N PRO A 70 7.91 -45.29 42.96
CA PRO A 70 7.13 -44.29 43.68
C PRO A 70 7.63 -44.03 45.11
N GLY A 71 7.80 -42.74 45.43
CA GLY A 71 7.69 -42.21 46.79
C GLY A 71 8.99 -41.76 47.47
N ALA A 72 9.24 -40.44 47.50
CA ALA A 72 9.80 -39.68 48.63
C ALA A 72 9.83 -38.16 48.30
N PRO A 73 9.59 -37.25 49.26
CA PRO A 73 9.58 -35.81 49.00
C PRO A 73 10.95 -35.12 49.19
N LEU A 74 11.24 -34.22 48.24
CA LEU A 74 11.99 -32.96 48.28
C LEU A 74 13.31 -32.88 49.09
N SER A 75 14.41 -32.53 48.41
CA SER A 75 15.47 -31.69 48.98
C SER A 75 16.19 -30.89 47.90
N ALA A 76 16.16 -29.58 48.04
CA ALA A 76 17.02 -28.64 47.33
C ALA A 76 18.44 -28.69 47.91
N THR A 77 19.47 -28.67 47.06
CA THR A 77 20.78 -28.03 47.33
C THR A 77 21.59 -27.96 46.03
N SER A 78 22.04 -26.74 45.75
CA SER A 78 22.94 -26.26 44.70
C SER A 78 24.38 -26.79 44.78
N VAL A 79 25.15 -26.60 43.69
CA VAL A 79 26.56 -26.12 43.52
C VAL A 79 27.15 -26.86 42.30
N ASP A 80 27.25 -26.30 41.09
CA ASP A 80 28.07 -25.21 40.51
C ASP A 80 29.20 -25.73 39.59
N ALA A 81 29.35 -25.00 38.47
CA ALA A 81 30.47 -24.84 37.53
C ALA A 81 30.94 -25.97 36.60
N GLY A 82 30.69 -25.75 35.29
CA GLY A 82 31.78 -25.72 34.31
C GLY A 82 31.49 -26.30 32.93
N GLY A 83 31.25 -25.45 31.93
CA GLY A 83 31.40 -25.83 30.51
C GLY A 83 30.46 -25.09 29.55
N SER A 84 30.94 -23.99 29.01
CA SER A 84 30.31 -23.08 28.02
C SER A 84 29.94 -23.74 26.69
N THR A 85 28.80 -23.37 26.09
CA THR A 85 28.69 -22.65 24.80
C THR A 85 27.22 -22.48 24.36
N GLU A 86 26.74 -21.23 24.46
CA GLU A 86 25.86 -20.51 23.53
C GLU A 86 24.75 -21.28 22.78
N ALA A 87 23.51 -21.28 23.33
CA ALA A 87 22.25 -21.24 22.57
C ALA A 87 20.97 -21.12 23.45
N GLU A 88 21.02 -20.48 24.62
CA GLU A 88 19.83 -20.34 25.49
C GLU A 88 19.76 -18.92 26.06
N ASP A 89 19.16 -17.99 25.32
CA ASP A 89 18.87 -16.64 25.87
C ASP A 89 17.61 -16.01 25.27
N GLU A 90 17.27 -16.31 24.01
CA GLU A 90 16.12 -15.69 23.32
C GLU A 90 14.74 -16.11 23.90
N GLY A 91 14.59 -17.33 24.42
CA GLY A 91 13.30 -17.82 24.94
C GLY A 91 12.93 -17.30 26.33
N ALA A 92 13.93 -17.09 27.19
CA ALA A 92 13.74 -16.59 28.55
C ALA A 92 13.42 -15.09 28.53
N ASP A 93 14.04 -14.33 27.62
CA ASP A 93 13.80 -12.90 27.45
C ASP A 93 12.40 -12.59 26.91
N VAL A 94 11.85 -13.40 26.00
CA VAL A 94 10.48 -13.22 25.52
C VAL A 94 9.45 -13.49 26.62
N ALA A 95 9.67 -14.52 27.44
CA ALA A 95 8.79 -14.83 28.57
C ALA A 95 8.87 -13.77 29.68
N ALA A 96 10.05 -13.19 29.93
CA ALA A 96 10.23 -12.09 30.87
C ALA A 96 9.62 -10.78 30.34
N ALA A 97 9.80 -10.48 29.05
CA ALA A 97 9.22 -9.32 28.38
C ALA A 97 7.69 -9.39 28.35
N ALA A 98 7.11 -10.56 28.08
CA ALA A 98 5.66 -10.75 28.11
C ALA A 98 5.08 -10.48 29.51
N ARG A 99 5.75 -10.94 30.58
CA ARG A 99 5.34 -10.67 31.97
C ARG A 99 5.47 -9.20 32.32
N ALA A 100 6.51 -8.51 31.85
CA ALA A 100 6.70 -7.08 32.08
C ALA A 100 5.62 -6.23 31.39
N VAL A 101 5.19 -6.61 30.18
CA VAL A 101 4.09 -5.93 29.46
C VAL A 101 2.74 -6.19 30.14
N LEU A 102 2.49 -7.41 30.62
CA LEU A 102 1.28 -7.74 31.39
C LEU A 102 1.20 -7.02 32.75
N GLU A 103 2.33 -6.86 33.43
CA GLU A 103 2.39 -6.09 34.69
C GLU A 103 2.21 -4.59 34.42
N SER A 104 2.84 -4.07 33.36
CA SER A 104 2.70 -2.66 32.95
C SER A 104 1.28 -2.30 32.53
N THR A 105 0.55 -3.24 31.91
CA THR A 105 -0.86 -3.03 31.54
C THR A 105 -1.79 -3.13 32.76
N ARG A 106 -1.44 -3.95 33.76
CA ARG A 106 -2.17 -4.02 35.03
C ARG A 106 -1.96 -2.79 35.92
N THR A 107 -0.75 -2.22 35.96
CA THR A 107 -0.46 -1.02 36.75
C THR A 107 -1.01 0.25 36.11
N ASN A 108 -1.05 0.34 34.78
CA ASN A 108 -1.72 1.45 34.07
C ASN A 108 -3.25 1.42 34.19
N ALA A 109 -3.85 0.33 34.67
CA ALA A 109 -5.29 0.24 34.93
C ALA A 109 -5.69 0.70 36.35
N GLY A 110 -4.71 1.07 37.21
CA GLY A 110 -4.95 1.33 38.63
C GLY A 110 -4.73 2.77 39.11
N GLU A 111 -4.00 3.61 38.37
CA GLU A 111 -3.55 4.92 38.89
C GLU A 111 -4.04 6.06 37.97
N GLU A 112 -5.26 6.53 38.22
CA GLU A 112 -5.80 7.76 37.65
C GLU A 112 -5.19 8.97 38.40
N ASP A 113 -4.09 9.53 37.88
CA ASP A 113 -3.62 10.86 38.28
C ASP A 113 -4.27 11.92 37.38
N ALA A 114 -4.97 12.84 38.04
CA ALA A 114 -5.78 13.88 37.42
C ALA A 114 -4.91 15.09 37.04
N SER A 115 -4.86 15.44 35.76
CA SER A 115 -4.77 16.86 35.34
C SER A 115 -5.13 17.08 33.87
N GLU A 116 -6.21 17.86 33.74
CA GLU A 116 -6.39 18.95 32.77
C GLU A 116 -6.88 18.64 31.33
N GLU A 117 -8.18 18.93 31.19
CA GLU A 117 -8.85 19.50 30.02
C GLU A 117 -9.21 18.56 28.87
N SER A 118 -10.29 17.80 29.08
CA SER A 118 -11.22 17.45 28.00
C SER A 118 -12.64 17.40 28.59
N ALA A 119 -13.46 18.37 28.19
CA ALA A 119 -14.84 18.49 28.61
C ALA A 119 -15.71 17.45 27.89
N GLU A 120 -16.38 16.65 28.73
CA GLU A 120 -17.70 16.04 28.53
C GLU A 120 -17.94 15.25 27.23
N GLU A 121 -17.58 13.97 27.23
CA GLU A 121 -18.55 12.88 27.06
C GLU A 121 -18.06 11.69 27.91
N SER A 122 -18.53 11.59 29.16
CA SER A 122 -18.45 10.33 29.90
C SER A 122 -19.41 9.33 29.28
N SER A 123 -18.98 8.64 28.23
CA SER A 123 -19.40 7.26 28.08
C SER A 123 -18.63 6.45 29.13
N SER A 124 -19.20 6.30 30.33
CA SER A 124 -18.84 5.15 31.16
C SER A 124 -19.39 3.91 30.48
N ASP A 125 -18.72 3.48 29.41
CA ASP A 125 -18.89 2.13 28.89
C ASP A 125 -17.96 1.25 29.73
N PRO A 126 -18.49 0.35 30.58
CA PRO A 126 -17.64 -0.56 31.32
C PRO A 126 -16.80 -1.36 30.32
N ALA A 127 -15.50 -1.51 30.59
CA ALA A 127 -14.63 -2.35 29.79
C ALA A 127 -15.29 -3.73 29.56
N PRO A 128 -15.26 -4.28 28.33
CA PRO A 128 -15.96 -5.51 28.02
C PRO A 128 -15.40 -6.65 28.88
N ASP A 129 -16.30 -7.35 29.56
CA ASP A 129 -15.95 -8.46 30.46
C ASP A 129 -15.30 -9.59 29.64
N VAL A 130 -14.00 -9.83 29.84
CA VAL A 130 -13.24 -10.83 29.09
C VAL A 130 -13.65 -12.21 29.59
N VAL A 131 -14.38 -12.96 28.76
CA VAL A 131 -14.90 -14.26 29.16
C VAL A 131 -13.86 -15.35 28.97
N THR A 132 -13.06 -15.53 30.01
CA THR A 132 -12.17 -16.69 30.17
C THR A 132 -12.90 -17.79 30.96
N ASP A 133 -12.60 -19.06 30.69
CA ASP A 133 -12.95 -20.15 31.62
C ASP A 133 -11.91 -20.22 32.76
N THR A 134 -12.13 -21.05 33.79
CA THR A 134 -11.22 -21.29 34.92
C THR A 134 -9.80 -21.74 34.50
N SER A 135 -9.62 -22.12 33.24
CA SER A 135 -8.33 -22.47 32.62
C SER A 135 -7.67 -21.32 31.82
N GLY A 136 -8.23 -20.11 31.82
CA GLY A 136 -7.68 -18.96 31.09
C GLY A 136 -7.86 -19.01 29.56
N ILE A 137 -8.64 -19.98 29.05
CA ILE A 137 -8.94 -20.11 27.63
C ILE A 137 -10.07 -19.13 27.26
N SER A 138 -9.83 -18.34 26.22
CA SER A 138 -10.77 -17.40 25.63
C SER A 138 -12.00 -18.11 25.06
N ARG A 139 -13.19 -17.70 25.50
CA ARG A 139 -14.47 -18.24 25.02
C ARG A 139 -15.11 -17.38 23.93
N GLU A 140 -14.37 -16.49 23.28
CA GLU A 140 -14.94 -15.64 22.22
C GLU A 140 -15.43 -16.41 20.98
N ASN A 141 -15.01 -17.67 20.81
CA ASN A 141 -15.47 -18.57 19.74
C ASN A 141 -16.38 -19.72 20.21
N ASP A 142 -16.84 -19.73 21.48
CA ASP A 142 -17.80 -20.72 21.97
C ASP A 142 -19.24 -20.25 21.69
N PHE A 143 -19.85 -20.82 20.64
CA PHE A 143 -21.21 -20.49 20.22
C PHE A 143 -22.27 -20.77 21.29
N SER A 144 -22.05 -21.73 22.20
CA SER A 144 -22.98 -22.02 23.30
C SER A 144 -22.91 -20.95 24.41
N ALA A 145 -21.71 -20.39 24.63
CA ALA A 145 -21.49 -19.27 25.54
C ALA A 145 -22.02 -17.93 24.99
N VAL A 146 -22.23 -17.82 23.68
CA VAL A 146 -22.87 -16.66 23.03
C VAL A 146 -24.39 -16.80 23.04
N ASP A 147 -24.92 -17.98 22.71
CA ASP A 147 -26.37 -18.28 22.68
C ASP A 147 -27.03 -18.14 24.06
N SER A 148 -26.30 -18.47 25.13
CA SER A 148 -26.77 -18.28 26.51
C SER A 148 -26.78 -16.83 27.00
N ARG A 149 -26.17 -15.87 26.28
CA ARG A 149 -26.09 -14.46 26.70
C ARG A 149 -27.26 -13.61 26.23
N ARG A 150 -27.88 -13.97 25.10
CA ARG A 150 -28.96 -13.17 24.50
C ARG A 150 -29.98 -14.06 23.81
N THR A 151 -31.24 -13.79 24.08
CA THR A 151 -32.35 -14.52 23.46
C THR A 151 -32.64 -13.96 22.06
N ILE A 152 -33.34 -14.75 21.24
CA ILE A 152 -33.79 -14.34 19.90
C ILE A 152 -34.75 -13.14 20.01
N GLU A 153 -35.54 -13.11 21.08
CA GLU A 153 -36.49 -12.05 21.41
C GLU A 153 -35.78 -10.72 21.71
N ASP A 154 -34.69 -10.75 22.48
CA ASP A 154 -33.86 -9.57 22.77
C ASP A 154 -33.23 -9.02 21.49
N ASP A 155 -32.74 -9.90 20.62
CA ASP A 155 -32.17 -9.53 19.32
C ASP A 155 -33.23 -8.96 18.36
N ALA A 156 -34.47 -9.43 18.42
CA ALA A 156 -35.57 -8.87 17.65
C ALA A 156 -35.97 -7.47 18.13
N GLU A 157 -35.94 -7.21 19.45
CA GLU A 157 -36.15 -5.88 20.02
C GLU A 157 -35.03 -4.92 19.62
N LEU A 158 -33.76 -5.34 19.71
CA LEU A 158 -32.63 -4.52 19.30
C LEU A 158 -32.73 -4.14 17.81
N ARG A 159 -33.09 -5.09 16.95
CA ARG A 159 -33.31 -4.80 15.52
C ARG A 159 -34.45 -3.81 15.30
N ARG A 160 -35.55 -3.92 16.05
CA ARG A 160 -36.65 -2.93 15.98
C ARG A 160 -36.19 -1.54 16.41
N GLN A 161 -35.38 -1.43 17.46
CA GLN A 161 -34.83 -0.15 17.91
C GLN A 161 -33.86 0.44 16.88
N GLN A 162 -33.00 -0.37 16.28
CA GLN A 162 -32.11 0.07 15.21
C GLN A 162 -32.89 0.52 13.96
N GLN A 163 -33.93 -0.23 13.58
CA GLN A 163 -34.80 0.13 12.46
C GLN A 163 -35.58 1.42 12.74
N ALA A 164 -36.07 1.63 13.97
CA ALA A 164 -36.76 2.85 14.36
C ALA A 164 -35.85 4.10 14.32
N ARG A 165 -34.53 3.91 14.45
CA ARG A 165 -33.52 4.96 14.35
C ARG A 165 -32.94 5.13 12.95
N TYR A 166 -33.23 4.21 12.03
CA TYR A 166 -32.71 4.28 10.67
C TYR A 166 -33.38 5.43 9.91
N GLN A 167 -32.57 6.37 9.44
CA GLN A 167 -33.00 7.40 8.51
C GLN A 167 -32.23 7.22 7.20
N LEU A 168 -32.97 7.00 6.12
CA LEU A 168 -32.38 6.99 4.78
C LEU A 168 -32.29 8.43 4.28
N ILE A 169 -31.06 8.93 4.12
CA ILE A 169 -30.83 10.21 3.44
C ILE A 169 -30.78 9.91 1.95
N GLU A 170 -31.77 10.38 1.21
CA GLU A 170 -31.76 10.25 -0.25
C GLU A 170 -30.67 11.16 -0.85
N PRO A 171 -29.94 10.69 -1.88
CA PRO A 171 -28.98 11.51 -2.60
C PRO A 171 -29.70 12.75 -3.15
N THR A 172 -29.38 13.92 -2.60
CA THR A 172 -29.87 15.19 -3.12
C THR A 172 -28.89 15.71 -4.16
N GLU A 173 -29.39 16.29 -5.25
CA GLU A 173 -28.54 16.91 -6.27
C GLU A 173 -27.66 18.00 -5.63
N LEU A 174 -26.38 18.03 -6.02
CA LEU A 174 -25.47 19.06 -5.56
C LEU A 174 -26.02 20.43 -6.00
N PRO A 175 -25.98 21.45 -5.12
CA PRO A 175 -26.47 22.77 -5.50
C PRO A 175 -25.67 23.30 -6.70
N GLU A 176 -26.39 23.72 -7.75
CA GLU A 176 -25.80 24.49 -8.84
C GLU A 176 -25.25 25.79 -8.27
N ARG A 177 -24.03 26.18 -8.66
CA ARG A 177 -23.45 27.46 -8.21
C ARG A 177 -24.33 28.60 -8.73
N SER A 178 -25.15 29.17 -7.85
CA SER A 178 -25.98 30.33 -8.16
C SER A 178 -25.15 31.62 -8.06
N GLY A 179 -24.64 32.08 -9.20
CA GLY A 179 -23.99 33.38 -9.35
C GLY A 179 -23.32 33.50 -10.72
N GLU A 180 -23.11 34.73 -11.21
CA GLU A 180 -22.21 35.03 -12.33
C GLU A 180 -20.77 34.72 -11.90
N SER A 181 -20.47 33.42 -11.74
CA SER A 181 -19.10 32.95 -11.77
C SER A 181 -18.65 33.26 -13.19
N GLY A 182 -17.65 34.12 -13.35
CA GLY A 182 -17.06 34.42 -14.65
C GLY A 182 -16.64 33.13 -15.38
N PRO A 183 -16.10 33.26 -16.60
CA PRO A 183 -15.75 32.11 -17.41
C PRO A 183 -14.98 31.04 -16.63
N ASN A 184 -15.36 29.77 -16.78
CA ASN A 184 -14.70 28.66 -16.10
C ASN A 184 -13.76 27.94 -17.07
N ILE A 185 -12.44 28.06 -16.85
CA ILE A 185 -11.45 27.44 -17.73
C ILE A 185 -11.48 25.91 -17.69
N VAL A 186 -11.91 25.30 -16.58
CA VAL A 186 -12.02 23.84 -16.48
C VAL A 186 -13.21 23.36 -17.31
N GLU A 187 -14.35 24.03 -17.19
CA GLU A 187 -15.52 23.75 -18.03
C GLU A 187 -15.21 23.96 -19.52
N TYR A 188 -14.47 25.02 -19.85
CA TYR A 188 -14.00 25.24 -21.21
C TYR A 188 -13.05 24.14 -21.70
N ALA A 189 -12.11 23.68 -20.87
CA ALA A 189 -11.24 22.55 -21.20
C ALA A 189 -12.03 21.26 -21.45
N LEU A 190 -13.09 21.02 -20.67
CA LEU A 190 -13.91 19.81 -20.74
C LEU A 190 -14.93 19.84 -21.90
N SER A 191 -15.37 21.02 -22.32
CA SER A 191 -16.31 21.18 -23.44
C SER A 191 -15.61 21.15 -24.81
N THR A 192 -14.32 21.47 -24.86
CA THR A 192 -13.50 21.42 -26.06
C THR A 192 -12.81 20.05 -26.20
N SER A 193 -12.55 19.61 -27.43
CA SER A 193 -11.97 18.28 -27.70
C SER A 193 -10.65 18.29 -28.47
N HIS A 194 -10.32 19.38 -29.17
CA HIS A 194 -9.10 19.47 -29.97
C HIS A 194 -7.85 19.70 -29.09
N PRO A 195 -6.68 19.17 -29.47
CA PRO A 195 -5.40 19.48 -28.84
C PRO A 195 -5.01 20.96 -29.02
N LYS A 196 -4.03 21.38 -28.21
CA LYS A 196 -3.37 22.67 -28.36
C LYS A 196 -2.63 22.77 -29.70
N GLY A 197 -2.71 23.92 -30.35
CA GLY A 197 -2.16 24.23 -31.66
C GLY A 197 -3.04 23.85 -32.85
N GLU A 198 -4.19 23.21 -32.63
CA GLU A 198 -5.15 22.92 -33.71
C GLU A 198 -6.00 24.16 -34.02
N SER A 199 -5.81 24.75 -35.20
CA SER A 199 -6.50 25.98 -35.59
C SER A 199 -8.00 25.76 -35.85
N MET A 200 -8.82 26.20 -34.90
CA MET A 200 -10.30 26.14 -34.96
C MET A 200 -10.91 27.47 -35.41
N TYR A 201 -10.23 28.57 -35.13
CA TYR A 201 -10.67 29.93 -35.41
C TYR A 201 -9.71 30.61 -36.38
N ARG A 202 -10.26 31.21 -37.44
CA ARG A 202 -9.42 31.95 -38.40
C ARG A 202 -8.83 33.18 -37.74
N ARG A 203 -7.51 33.20 -37.61
CA ARG A 203 -6.73 34.36 -37.15
C ARG A 203 -6.00 35.00 -38.31
N GLY A 204 -5.92 36.32 -38.28
CA GLY A 204 -5.23 37.10 -39.28
C GLY A 204 -4.90 38.47 -38.71
N GLY A 205 -3.68 38.95 -38.96
CA GLY A 205 -3.26 40.25 -38.48
C GLY A 205 -1.79 40.54 -38.77
N ILE A 206 -1.50 41.79 -39.09
CA ILE A 206 -0.12 42.26 -39.24
C ILE A 206 0.51 42.29 -37.84
N ASN A 207 1.69 41.68 -37.69
CA ASN A 207 2.43 41.59 -36.43
C ASN A 207 1.67 40.86 -35.30
N ALA A 208 0.86 39.85 -35.62
CA ALA A 208 0.12 39.05 -34.64
C ALA A 208 1.06 38.45 -33.57
N GLN A 209 2.18 37.85 -33.99
CA GLN A 209 3.17 37.25 -33.09
C GLN A 209 3.76 38.26 -32.08
N ALA A 210 4.19 39.43 -32.56
CA ALA A 210 4.75 40.45 -31.68
C ALA A 210 3.69 41.05 -30.73
N ARG A 211 2.40 41.03 -31.10
CA ARG A 211 1.30 41.41 -30.20
C ARG A 211 1.06 40.35 -29.14
N TYR A 212 1.01 39.09 -29.54
CA TYR A 212 0.90 37.93 -28.66
C TYR A 212 1.94 37.95 -27.56
N GLU A 213 3.23 38.04 -27.91
CA GLU A 213 4.34 38.04 -26.95
C GLU A 213 4.20 39.15 -25.90
N ARG A 214 3.88 40.38 -26.34
CA ARG A 214 3.70 41.52 -25.43
C ARG A 214 2.44 41.41 -24.56
N ASN A 215 1.38 40.81 -25.08
CA ASN A 215 0.12 40.72 -24.35
C ASN A 215 0.11 39.55 -23.37
N CYS A 216 0.68 38.40 -23.74
CA CYS A 216 0.86 37.26 -22.84
C CYS A 216 1.78 37.59 -21.66
N ALA A 217 2.81 38.42 -21.87
CA ALA A 217 3.68 38.89 -20.80
C ALA A 217 2.97 39.73 -19.71
N LYS A 218 1.71 40.13 -19.91
CA LYS A 218 0.91 40.89 -18.92
C LYS A 218 0.29 40.00 -17.86
N TYR A 219 0.18 38.69 -18.11
CA TYR A 219 -0.49 37.75 -17.22
C TYR A 219 0.55 36.95 -16.43
N PRO A 220 0.40 36.81 -15.10
CA PRO A 220 1.30 36.00 -14.28
C PRO A 220 1.17 34.50 -14.54
N SER A 221 0.05 34.04 -15.11
CA SER A 221 -0.18 32.63 -15.47
C SER A 221 -0.97 32.50 -16.77
N SER A 222 -0.82 31.36 -17.44
CA SER A 222 -1.62 30.99 -18.60
C SER A 222 -3.10 30.86 -18.27
N ASP A 223 -3.43 30.35 -17.08
CA ASP A 223 -4.82 30.19 -16.63
C ASP A 223 -5.53 31.54 -16.49
N LEU A 224 -4.83 32.57 -15.98
CA LEU A 224 -5.39 33.92 -15.91
C LEU A 224 -5.55 34.54 -17.30
N ALA A 225 -4.60 34.29 -18.21
CA ALA A 225 -4.73 34.74 -19.59
C ALA A 225 -5.94 34.09 -20.28
N GLN A 226 -6.19 32.79 -20.03
CA GLN A 226 -7.35 32.08 -20.57
C GLN A 226 -8.67 32.60 -19.98
N LEU A 227 -8.72 32.84 -18.66
CA LEU A 227 -9.89 33.43 -18.01
C LEU A 227 -10.28 34.76 -18.66
N GLU A 228 -9.33 35.69 -18.77
CA GLU A 228 -9.57 37.00 -19.38
C GLU A 228 -9.89 36.89 -20.88
N PHE A 229 -9.25 35.95 -21.59
CA PHE A 229 -9.55 35.68 -22.99
C PHE A 229 -11.02 35.30 -23.20
N LEU A 230 -11.53 34.37 -22.40
CA LEU A 230 -12.94 33.96 -22.43
C LEU A 230 -13.86 35.11 -21.99
N GLU A 231 -13.48 35.89 -20.98
CA GLU A 231 -14.26 37.02 -20.49
C GLU A 231 -14.42 38.11 -21.56
N ARG A 232 -13.39 38.30 -22.40
CA ARG A 232 -13.39 39.29 -23.48
C ARG A 232 -14.05 38.79 -24.78
N GLY A 233 -14.59 37.57 -24.79
CA GLY A 233 -15.30 36.96 -25.90
C GLY A 233 -14.43 36.11 -26.84
N GLY A 234 -13.28 35.65 -26.38
CA GLY A 234 -12.62 34.48 -26.98
C GLY A 234 -13.45 33.22 -26.71
N PRO A 235 -13.36 32.18 -27.57
CA PRO A 235 -12.45 32.05 -28.71
C PRO A 235 -12.95 32.64 -30.03
N GLU A 236 -14.21 33.06 -30.13
CA GLU A 236 -14.77 33.64 -31.35
C GLU A 236 -14.07 34.95 -31.72
N ARG A 237 -13.75 35.77 -30.71
CA ARG A 237 -13.15 37.08 -30.91
C ARG A 237 -11.97 37.33 -29.97
N ASP A 238 -10.77 37.10 -30.49
CA ASP A 238 -9.52 37.43 -29.80
C ASP A 238 -9.21 38.94 -29.83
N ARG A 239 -9.86 39.71 -28.95
CA ARG A 239 -9.66 41.17 -28.83
C ARG A 239 -8.29 41.52 -28.26
N LEU A 240 -7.71 40.61 -27.49
CA LEU A 240 -6.46 40.81 -26.78
C LEU A 240 -5.25 40.29 -27.55
N GLY A 241 -5.44 39.58 -28.66
CA GLY A 241 -4.34 39.00 -29.44
C GLY A 241 -3.59 37.94 -28.64
N LEU A 242 -4.29 37.13 -27.84
CA LEU A 242 -3.70 36.09 -26.99
C LEU A 242 -3.64 34.72 -27.67
N ASP A 243 -4.34 34.52 -28.78
CA ASP A 243 -4.45 33.24 -29.49
C ASP A 243 -4.22 33.47 -31.00
N PRO A 244 -2.96 33.62 -31.44
CA PRO A 244 -2.59 33.95 -32.82
C PRO A 244 -2.70 32.76 -33.79
N ASP A 245 -2.59 31.53 -33.28
CA ASP A 245 -2.77 30.26 -33.99
C ASP A 245 -4.25 29.86 -34.13
N GLY A 246 -5.11 30.45 -33.32
CA GLY A 246 -6.56 30.28 -33.42
C GLY A 246 -7.04 28.96 -32.87
N ASP A 247 -6.30 28.37 -31.94
CA ASP A 247 -6.67 27.11 -31.31
C ASP A 247 -7.67 27.31 -30.16
N GLY A 248 -8.04 28.54 -29.85
CA GLY A 248 -8.96 28.86 -28.76
C GLY A 248 -8.34 28.76 -27.36
N TYR A 249 -7.02 28.61 -27.27
CA TYR A 249 -6.24 28.54 -26.04
C TYR A 249 -5.25 29.71 -25.98
N ALA A 250 -5.51 30.64 -25.07
CA ALA A 250 -4.75 31.84 -24.88
C ALA A 250 -3.34 31.56 -24.38
N CYS A 251 -2.36 32.24 -24.96
CA CYS A 251 -0.97 32.18 -24.53
C CYS A 251 -0.45 30.74 -24.56
N ASN A 252 0.15 30.31 -23.45
CA ASN A 252 0.66 28.95 -23.33
C ASN A 252 -0.32 28.00 -22.65
N TRP A 253 -1.59 28.38 -22.50
CA TRP A 253 -2.59 27.54 -21.81
C TRP A 253 -2.75 26.19 -22.49
N ASP A 254 -2.92 25.15 -21.69
CA ASP A 254 -3.05 23.75 -22.15
C ASP A 254 -4.26 23.13 -21.45
N PRO A 255 -5.29 22.66 -22.20
CA PRO A 255 -6.46 22.00 -21.62
C PRO A 255 -6.18 20.57 -21.15
N ALA A 256 -5.08 19.93 -21.58
CA ALA A 256 -4.85 18.51 -21.35
C ALA A 256 -4.88 18.10 -19.86
N PRO A 257 -4.25 18.85 -18.92
CA PRO A 257 -4.29 18.49 -17.50
C PRO A 257 -5.69 18.50 -16.88
N PHE A 258 -6.63 19.28 -17.43
CA PHE A 258 -8.01 19.33 -16.95
C PHE A 258 -8.88 18.20 -17.50
N ARG A 259 -8.48 17.62 -18.64
CA ARG A 259 -9.22 16.52 -19.32
C ARG A 259 -8.89 15.15 -18.75
N THR A 260 -7.71 14.95 -18.16
CA THR A 260 -7.29 13.66 -17.59
C THR A 260 -8.21 13.19 -16.46
N VAL A 261 -8.90 14.09 -15.77
CA VAL A 261 -9.79 13.79 -14.64
C VAL A 261 -11.07 13.05 -15.05
N ARG A 262 -11.49 13.09 -16.34
CA ARG A 262 -12.65 12.32 -16.83
C ARG A 262 -12.34 10.88 -17.24
N GLY A 263 -11.06 10.48 -17.20
CA GLY A 263 -10.63 9.14 -17.59
C GLY A 263 -10.48 8.19 -16.42
N ASN A 264 -11.59 7.86 -15.73
CA ASN A 264 -11.73 6.69 -14.85
C ASN A 264 -13.20 6.24 -14.86
#